data_AF-A0A950FC17-F1
#
_entry.id   AF-A0A950FC17-F1
#
_cell.length_a   1.000
_cell.length_b   1.000
_cell.length_c   1.000
_cell.angle_alpha   90.00
_cell.angle_beta   90.00
_cell.angle_gamma   90.00
#
_symmetry.space_group_name_H-M   'P 1'
#
loop_
_entity.id
_entity.type
_entity.pdbx_description
1 polymer ?
#
loop_
_entity_poly.entity_id
_entity_poly.type
_entity_poly.pdbx_seq_one_letter_code
_entity_poly.pdbx_strand_id
1 'polypeptide(L)'
;MDAHFTDAQPTDAERGAVDTLLGVPQSRWEGGARTKADAQVALGGHTARNRRDQLLPALHAVNDRVGWISEGALNYICRRLTVPPADAYGVASFYGLFSTTPRPHRIIHVCDDLSCMAAGAEKNCAELEQRKQWPAGKPSQSGKTTWLRSPCLGQCDRAPAALLSIAGDTPHLEPITKVDNGTTIAELMTELERTQPQTRVHAPAVVLSQHQDPGLRLLRRIAHVTPTSLEDYRAAGGYAALRRAIGLGPAGVIGELTASKLMGRGGAAFPTGRKWEAVAGEPARPHYLVCNADESEPGTFKDRILMEEDPFALVESMTIAALAGGCELGYIYIRGEYPLARERLAGAIGQARDAGLLGSGILGSALNFDIELRRGAG
;
A
#
# COMPACT_ATOMS: atom_id res chain seq x y z
N MET A 1 13.44 -23.32 8.95
CA MET A 1 14.03 -23.06 7.61
C MET A 1 15.45 -22.60 7.89
N ASP A 2 16.46 -23.34 7.43
CA ASP A 2 17.86 -22.93 7.63
C ASP A 2 18.12 -21.65 6.83
N ALA A 3 18.77 -20.66 7.45
CA ALA A 3 18.96 -19.31 6.91
C ALA A 3 20.08 -19.25 5.83
N HIS A 4 20.19 -20.30 5.02
CA HIS A 4 21.11 -20.43 3.91
C HIS A 4 20.33 -20.65 2.62
N PHE A 5 20.95 -20.35 1.47
CA PHE A 5 20.36 -20.69 0.19
C PHE A 5 20.13 -22.20 0.12
N THR A 6 18.88 -22.60 -0.04
CA THR A 6 18.53 -24.00 -0.31
C THR A 6 18.68 -24.31 -1.80
N ASP A 7 18.68 -25.59 -2.17
CA ASP A 7 18.68 -26.01 -3.58
C ASP A 7 17.31 -25.81 -4.27
N ALA A 8 16.30 -25.34 -3.52
CA ALA A 8 14.97 -25.06 -4.03
C ALA A 8 15.03 -24.02 -5.17
N GLN A 9 14.35 -24.35 -6.28
CA GLN A 9 14.23 -23.47 -7.44
C GLN A 9 12.84 -22.83 -7.48
N PRO A 10 12.73 -21.57 -7.94
CA PRO A 10 11.42 -20.97 -8.19
C PRO A 10 10.73 -21.68 -9.35
N THR A 11 9.41 -21.78 -9.27
CA THR A 11 8.55 -22.11 -10.40
C THR A 11 8.58 -21.00 -11.46
N ASP A 12 8.14 -21.31 -12.68
CA ASP A 12 8.10 -20.32 -13.77
C ASP A 12 7.16 -19.14 -13.45
N ALA A 13 6.07 -19.39 -12.72
CA ALA A 13 5.16 -18.35 -12.28
C ALA A 13 5.82 -17.38 -11.28
N GLU A 14 6.57 -17.91 -10.31
CA GLU A 14 7.30 -17.10 -9.32
C GLU A 14 8.41 -16.29 -9.98
N ARG A 15 9.18 -16.92 -10.87
CA ARG A 15 10.22 -16.26 -11.66
C ARG A 15 9.63 -15.14 -12.51
N GLY A 16 8.56 -15.42 -13.25
CA GLY A 16 7.89 -14.44 -14.10
C GLY A 16 7.36 -13.23 -13.32
N ALA A 17 6.85 -13.44 -12.10
CA ALA A 17 6.39 -12.35 -11.24
C ALA A 17 7.53 -11.41 -10.82
N VAL A 18 8.66 -11.98 -10.41
CA VAL A 18 9.85 -11.19 -10.03
C VAL A 18 10.46 -10.48 -11.25
N ASP A 19 10.51 -11.15 -12.40
CA ASP A 19 11.09 -10.60 -13.64
C ASP A 19 10.24 -9.46 -14.22
N THR A 20 8.91 -9.54 -14.10
CA THR A 20 8.01 -8.47 -14.52
C THR A 20 8.27 -7.18 -13.73
N LEU A 21 8.59 -7.31 -12.44
CA LEU A 21 8.89 -6.18 -11.56
C LEU A 21 10.31 -5.62 -11.79
N LEU A 22 11.32 -6.50 -11.80
CA LEU A 22 12.73 -6.10 -11.76
C LEU A 22 13.40 -6.00 -13.14
N GLY A 23 12.70 -6.45 -14.19
CA GLY A 23 13.24 -6.71 -15.53
C GLY A 23 13.80 -8.13 -15.69
N VAL A 24 14.07 -8.55 -16.93
CA VAL A 24 14.73 -9.83 -17.21
C VAL A 24 16.19 -9.76 -16.76
N PRO A 25 16.73 -10.78 -16.05
CA PRO A 25 18.09 -10.73 -15.56
C PRO A 25 19.10 -10.79 -16.70
N GLN A 26 20.11 -9.92 -16.68
CA GLN A 26 21.07 -9.80 -17.80
C GLN A 26 22.34 -10.62 -17.59
N SER A 27 22.59 -11.09 -16.37
CA SER A 27 23.80 -11.85 -16.03
C SER A 27 23.51 -12.97 -15.02
N ARG A 28 24.43 -13.93 -14.89
CA ARG A 28 24.35 -14.95 -13.83
C ARG A 28 24.28 -14.35 -12.42
N TRP A 29 24.97 -13.23 -12.20
CA TRP A 29 25.03 -12.55 -10.91
C TRP A 29 23.68 -11.94 -10.51
N GLU A 30 22.82 -11.69 -11.49
CA GLU A 30 21.43 -11.27 -11.33
C GLU A 30 20.46 -12.45 -11.52
N GLY A 31 20.89 -13.70 -11.40
CA GLY A 31 20.00 -14.87 -11.54
C GLY A 31 19.63 -15.26 -12.97
N GLY A 32 20.34 -14.75 -13.98
CA GLY A 32 20.23 -15.14 -15.39
C GLY A 32 21.11 -16.35 -15.76
N ALA A 33 21.09 -16.72 -17.04
CA ALA A 33 21.94 -17.79 -17.56
C ALA A 33 23.42 -17.39 -17.58
N ARG A 34 24.32 -18.37 -17.38
CA ARG A 34 25.77 -18.13 -17.41
C ARG A 34 26.23 -17.81 -18.84
N THR A 35 26.83 -16.65 -19.03
CA THR A 35 27.53 -16.28 -20.27
C THR A 35 29.05 -16.44 -20.12
N LYS A 36 29.79 -16.39 -21.24
CA LYS A 36 31.27 -16.39 -21.20
C LYS A 36 31.82 -15.15 -20.49
N ALA A 37 31.14 -14.02 -20.56
CA ALA A 37 31.52 -12.78 -19.89
C ALA A 37 31.46 -12.89 -18.36
N ASP A 38 30.47 -13.64 -17.83
CA ASP A 38 30.32 -13.87 -16.38
C ASP A 38 31.49 -14.66 -15.75
N ALA A 39 32.30 -15.34 -16.57
CA ALA A 39 33.49 -16.04 -16.10
C ALA A 39 34.72 -15.12 -15.95
N GLN A 40 34.65 -13.90 -16.47
CA GLN A 40 35.77 -12.97 -16.56
C GLN A 40 35.55 -11.70 -15.73
N VAL A 41 34.30 -11.23 -15.59
CA VAL A 41 33.95 -10.00 -14.88
C VAL A 41 32.65 -10.19 -14.09
N ALA A 42 32.61 -9.66 -12.86
CA ALA A 42 31.37 -9.52 -12.10
C ALA A 42 30.69 -8.19 -12.48
N LEU A 43 29.50 -8.27 -13.07
CA LEU A 43 28.69 -7.11 -13.48
C LEU A 43 27.46 -6.95 -12.57
N GLY A 44 27.01 -5.71 -12.36
CA GLY A 44 25.70 -5.42 -11.75
C GLY A 44 25.63 -5.43 -10.21
N GLY A 45 26.67 -5.86 -9.49
CA GLY A 45 26.62 -6.00 -8.03
C GLY A 45 26.36 -4.71 -7.21
N HIS A 46 26.73 -3.54 -7.73
CA HIS A 46 26.37 -2.24 -7.11
C HIS A 46 24.93 -1.84 -7.42
N THR A 47 24.50 -2.00 -8.67
CA THR A 47 23.12 -1.74 -9.11
C THR A 47 22.13 -2.63 -8.39
N ALA A 48 22.45 -3.91 -8.20
CA ALA A 48 21.61 -4.85 -7.46
C ALA A 48 21.52 -4.49 -5.97
N ARG A 49 22.63 -4.10 -5.32
CA ARG A 49 22.63 -3.62 -3.93
C ARG A 49 21.81 -2.36 -3.72
N ASN A 50 21.79 -1.47 -4.72
CA ASN A 50 20.98 -0.25 -4.70
C ASN A 50 19.48 -0.52 -4.90
N ARG A 51 19.07 -1.78 -5.14
CA ARG A 51 17.67 -2.21 -5.29
C ARG A 51 17.13 -2.94 -4.05
N ARG A 52 17.81 -2.88 -2.90
CA ARG A 52 17.35 -3.53 -1.66
C ARG A 52 15.94 -3.06 -1.24
N ASP A 53 15.61 -1.82 -1.55
CA ASP A 53 14.27 -1.24 -1.39
C ASP A 53 13.18 -1.99 -2.16
N GLN A 54 13.52 -2.78 -3.18
CA GLN A 54 12.58 -3.59 -3.97
C GLN A 54 12.24 -4.95 -3.33
N LEU A 55 12.79 -5.26 -2.15
CA LEU A 55 12.51 -6.53 -1.46
C LEU A 55 11.01 -6.71 -1.19
N LEU A 56 10.37 -5.74 -0.55
CA LEU A 56 8.95 -5.81 -0.22
C LEU A 56 8.05 -5.87 -1.49
N PRO A 57 8.27 -5.02 -2.52
CA PRO A 57 7.61 -5.19 -3.82
C PRO A 57 7.79 -6.57 -4.46
N ALA A 58 8.99 -7.17 -4.41
CA ALA A 58 9.25 -8.48 -4.99
C ALA A 58 8.51 -9.61 -4.24
N LEU A 59 8.42 -9.51 -2.90
CA LEU A 59 7.63 -10.43 -2.08
C LEU A 59 6.13 -10.31 -2.41
N HIS A 60 5.63 -9.08 -2.59
CA HIS A 60 4.27 -8.86 -3.08
C HIS A 60 4.02 -9.48 -4.45
N ALA A 61 4.93 -9.29 -5.41
CA ALA A 61 4.78 -9.83 -6.76
C ALA A 61 4.60 -11.36 -6.74
N VAL A 62 5.40 -12.06 -5.94
CA VAL A 62 5.29 -13.53 -5.76
C VAL A 62 4.00 -13.90 -5.04
N ASN A 63 3.72 -13.26 -3.89
CA ASN A 63 2.54 -13.57 -3.10
C ASN A 63 1.24 -13.32 -3.87
N ASP A 64 1.15 -12.22 -4.61
CA ASP A 64 -0.02 -11.88 -5.42
C ASP A 64 -0.15 -12.86 -6.62
N ARG A 65 0.96 -13.35 -7.16
CA ARG A 65 0.94 -14.32 -8.26
C ARG A 65 0.54 -15.74 -7.83
N VAL A 66 1.06 -16.22 -6.71
CA VAL A 66 1.01 -17.64 -6.30
C VAL A 66 0.22 -17.87 -5.02
N GLY A 67 0.01 -16.83 -4.22
CA GLY A 67 -0.72 -16.89 -2.95
C GLY A 67 0.19 -17.10 -1.74
N TRP A 68 1.47 -17.40 -1.93
CA TRP A 68 2.46 -17.59 -0.86
C TRP A 68 3.88 -17.44 -1.42
N ILE A 69 4.87 -17.46 -0.54
CA ILE A 69 6.28 -17.25 -0.89
C ILE A 69 7.04 -18.55 -0.60
N SER A 70 7.38 -19.29 -1.67
CA SER A 70 8.17 -20.51 -1.55
C SER A 70 9.64 -20.23 -1.26
N GLU A 71 10.35 -21.25 -0.77
CA GLU A 71 11.81 -21.18 -0.63
C GLU A 71 12.50 -20.88 -1.97
N GLY A 72 12.00 -21.47 -3.06
CA GLY A 72 12.51 -21.23 -4.41
C GLY A 72 12.35 -19.78 -4.85
N ALA A 73 11.17 -19.19 -4.61
CA ALA A 73 10.92 -17.78 -4.87
C ALA A 73 11.79 -16.87 -4.00
N LEU A 74 11.91 -17.16 -2.71
CA LEU A 74 12.72 -16.38 -1.78
C LEU A 74 14.20 -16.41 -2.19
N ASN A 75 14.73 -17.59 -2.52
CA ASN A 75 16.08 -17.75 -3.05
C ASN A 75 16.30 -16.92 -4.31
N TYR A 76 15.31 -16.90 -5.21
CA TYR A 76 15.38 -16.13 -6.44
C TYR A 76 15.43 -14.63 -6.15
N ILE A 77 14.52 -14.10 -5.33
CA ILE A 77 14.50 -12.69 -4.90
C ILE A 77 15.82 -12.29 -4.26
N CYS A 78 16.36 -13.12 -3.35
CA CYS A 78 17.63 -12.88 -2.68
C CYS A 78 18.79 -12.73 -3.67
N ARG A 79 18.85 -13.60 -4.70
CA ARG A 79 19.85 -13.50 -5.76
C ARG A 79 19.65 -12.25 -6.61
N ARG A 80 18.41 -11.91 -6.97
CA ARG A 80 18.08 -10.73 -7.78
C ARG A 80 18.45 -9.42 -7.11
N LEU A 81 18.28 -9.33 -5.79
CA LEU A 81 18.46 -8.10 -5.03
C LEU A 81 19.77 -8.07 -4.22
N THR A 82 20.57 -9.15 -4.28
CA THR A 82 21.76 -9.31 -3.43
C THR A 82 21.42 -9.14 -1.94
N VAL A 83 20.28 -9.68 -1.51
CA VAL A 83 19.82 -9.66 -0.12
C VAL A 83 20.10 -11.01 0.54
N PRO A 84 20.63 -11.06 1.78
CA PRO A 84 20.81 -12.31 2.49
C PRO A 84 19.48 -13.06 2.71
N PRO A 85 19.44 -14.40 2.54
CA PRO A 85 18.22 -15.19 2.80
C PRO A 85 17.62 -14.99 4.19
N ALA A 86 18.46 -14.81 5.21
CA ALA A 86 18.02 -14.52 6.58
C ALA A 86 17.20 -13.22 6.66
N ASP A 87 17.70 -12.14 6.04
CA ASP A 87 17.03 -10.83 6.01
C ASP A 87 15.70 -10.94 5.25
N ALA A 88 15.73 -11.56 4.07
CA ALA A 88 14.53 -11.71 3.25
C ALA A 88 13.47 -12.58 3.91
N TYR A 89 13.87 -13.68 4.56
CA TYR A 89 12.98 -14.54 5.33
C TYR A 89 12.40 -13.79 6.53
N GLY A 90 13.21 -13.02 7.24
CA GLY A 90 12.78 -12.17 8.35
C GLY A 90 11.64 -11.24 7.90
N VAL A 91 11.81 -10.55 6.77
CA VAL A 91 10.76 -9.70 6.19
C VAL A 91 9.52 -10.52 5.77
N ALA A 92 9.71 -11.61 5.02
CA ALA A 92 8.60 -12.44 4.52
C ALA A 92 7.76 -13.08 5.63
N SER A 93 8.37 -13.40 6.77
CA SER A 93 7.74 -14.03 7.93
C SER A 93 7.13 -13.04 8.93
N PHE A 94 7.50 -11.75 8.84
CA PHE A 94 7.04 -10.71 9.77
C PHE A 94 5.63 -10.22 9.45
N TYR A 95 5.32 -10.09 8.15
CA TYR A 95 4.10 -9.45 7.65
C TYR A 95 2.89 -10.40 7.62
N GLY A 96 1.74 -9.94 8.13
CA GLY A 96 0.54 -10.78 8.31
C GLY A 96 -0.20 -11.19 7.03
N LEU A 97 -0.04 -10.43 5.95
CA LEU A 97 -0.61 -10.77 4.63
C LEU A 97 0.27 -11.71 3.82
N PHE A 98 1.53 -11.92 4.20
CA PHE A 98 2.39 -12.91 3.57
C PHE A 98 2.23 -14.30 4.21
N SER A 99 2.69 -15.31 3.49
CA SER A 99 2.80 -16.66 4.02
C SER A 99 4.00 -17.34 3.40
N THR A 100 4.83 -17.95 4.24
CA THR A 100 5.95 -18.80 3.83
C THR A 100 5.56 -20.28 3.78
N THR A 101 4.28 -20.57 3.96
CA THR A 101 3.71 -21.93 3.85
C THR A 101 2.67 -21.97 2.73
N PRO A 102 2.51 -23.10 2.03
CA PRO A 102 1.50 -23.22 0.98
C PRO A 102 0.10 -22.95 1.52
N ARG A 103 -0.65 -22.08 0.83
CA ARG A 103 -2.05 -21.79 1.13
C ARG A 103 -2.87 -21.64 -0.16
N PRO A 104 -4.20 -21.83 -0.09
CA PRO A 104 -5.07 -21.66 -1.26
C PRO A 104 -4.98 -20.25 -1.85
N HIS A 105 -5.27 -20.12 -3.14
CA HIS A 105 -5.19 -18.83 -3.85
C HIS A 105 -6.24 -17.82 -3.37
N ARG A 106 -7.35 -18.28 -2.79
CA ARG A 106 -8.44 -17.44 -2.28
C ARG A 106 -8.40 -17.41 -0.77
N ILE A 107 -8.21 -16.24 -0.20
CA ILE A 107 -8.04 -16.03 1.24
C ILE A 107 -9.00 -14.93 1.68
N ILE A 108 -9.74 -15.17 2.75
CA ILE A 108 -10.64 -14.17 3.34
C ILE A 108 -10.13 -13.84 4.72
N HIS A 109 -9.70 -12.59 4.90
CA HIS A 109 -9.27 -12.05 6.18
C HIS A 109 -10.50 -11.44 6.87
N VAL A 110 -11.01 -12.08 7.92
CA VAL A 110 -12.18 -11.62 8.68
C VAL A 110 -11.72 -10.74 9.82
N CYS A 111 -12.16 -9.48 9.83
CA CYS A 111 -11.82 -8.55 10.90
C CYS A 111 -12.53 -8.96 12.20
N ASP A 112 -11.79 -9.24 13.26
CA ASP A 112 -12.32 -9.55 14.59
C ASP A 112 -12.00 -8.48 15.65
N ASP A 113 -11.56 -7.31 15.20
CA ASP A 113 -11.25 -6.16 16.06
C ASP A 113 -12.52 -5.42 16.55
N LEU A 114 -12.37 -4.54 17.54
CA LEU A 114 -13.42 -3.94 18.37
C LEU A 114 -14.70 -3.52 17.62
N SER A 115 -14.58 -2.75 16.54
CA SER A 115 -15.76 -2.29 15.77
C SER A 115 -16.48 -3.44 15.06
N CYS A 116 -15.74 -4.40 14.51
CA CYS A 116 -16.30 -5.58 13.85
C CYS A 116 -16.83 -6.59 14.85
N MET A 117 -16.15 -6.76 15.99
CA MET A 117 -16.61 -7.56 17.12
C MET A 117 -17.95 -7.06 17.65
N ALA A 118 -18.08 -5.74 17.87
CA ALA A 118 -19.34 -5.11 18.26
C ALA A 118 -20.46 -5.31 17.21
N ALA A 119 -20.09 -5.39 15.94
CA ALA A 119 -20.98 -5.70 14.82
C ALA A 119 -21.19 -7.21 14.57
N GLY A 120 -20.75 -8.09 15.47
CA GLY A 120 -21.02 -9.53 15.42
C GLY A 120 -19.97 -10.40 14.73
N ALA A 121 -18.77 -9.89 14.43
CA ALA A 121 -17.72 -10.67 13.77
C ALA A 121 -17.34 -11.96 14.52
N GLU A 122 -17.36 -11.96 15.85
CA GLU A 122 -17.05 -13.16 16.64
C GLU A 122 -18.07 -14.29 16.39
N LYS A 123 -19.34 -13.94 16.15
CA LYS A 123 -20.36 -14.93 15.78
C LYS A 123 -20.09 -15.50 14.40
N ASN A 124 -19.62 -14.68 13.45
CA ASN A 124 -19.26 -15.14 12.11
C ASN A 124 -18.07 -16.12 12.17
N CYS A 125 -17.01 -15.79 12.93
CA CYS A 125 -15.87 -16.68 13.13
C CYS A 125 -16.30 -18.00 13.80
N ALA A 126 -17.10 -17.94 14.87
CA ALA A 126 -17.60 -19.11 15.56
C ALA A 126 -18.49 -20.00 14.66
N GLU A 127 -19.31 -19.42 13.78
CA GLU A 127 -20.11 -20.18 12.83
C GLU A 127 -19.23 -20.99 11.85
N LEU A 128 -18.16 -20.37 11.33
CA LEU A 128 -17.20 -21.05 10.46
C LEU A 128 -16.48 -22.19 11.17
N GLU A 129 -16.00 -21.94 12.39
CA GLU A 129 -15.24 -22.93 13.15
C GLU A 129 -16.12 -24.09 13.63
N GLN A 130 -17.30 -23.80 14.19
CA GLN A 130 -18.13 -24.81 14.86
C GLN A 130 -19.12 -25.46 13.91
N ARG A 131 -19.91 -24.65 13.19
CA ARG A 131 -21.03 -25.14 12.38
C ARG A 131 -20.54 -25.71 11.05
N LYS A 132 -19.54 -25.09 10.44
CA LYS A 132 -18.93 -25.55 9.18
C LYS A 132 -17.72 -26.45 9.41
N GLN A 133 -17.29 -26.63 10.67
CA GLN A 133 -16.09 -27.41 11.02
C GLN A 133 -14.85 -26.97 10.24
N TRP A 134 -14.70 -25.66 10.05
CA TRP A 134 -13.66 -25.07 9.21
C TRP A 134 -12.78 -24.10 10.01
N PRO A 135 -11.69 -24.59 10.63
CA PRO A 135 -10.79 -23.74 11.41
C PRO A 135 -10.05 -22.71 10.54
N ALA A 136 -9.76 -21.54 11.13
CA ALA A 136 -8.95 -20.52 10.47
C ALA A 136 -7.58 -21.07 10.01
N GLY A 137 -7.16 -20.67 8.81
CA GLY A 137 -5.92 -21.06 8.17
C GLY A 137 -5.95 -22.44 7.51
N LYS A 138 -7.00 -23.25 7.73
CA LYS A 138 -7.15 -24.55 7.07
C LYS A 138 -7.84 -24.38 5.71
N PRO A 139 -7.41 -25.11 4.66
CA PRO A 139 -8.16 -25.13 3.41
C PRO A 139 -9.58 -25.65 3.60
N SER A 140 -10.52 -25.15 2.81
CA SER A 140 -11.89 -25.70 2.73
C SER A 140 -11.89 -27.12 2.19
N GLN A 141 -13.07 -27.78 2.22
CA GLN A 141 -13.24 -29.13 1.68
C GLN A 141 -12.87 -29.22 0.19
N SER A 142 -13.06 -28.13 -0.57
CA SER A 142 -12.65 -28.05 -1.98
C SER A 142 -11.15 -27.80 -2.17
N GLY A 143 -10.43 -27.40 -1.12
CA GLY A 143 -9.02 -27.01 -1.14
C GLY A 143 -8.74 -25.66 -1.79
N LYS A 144 -9.75 -24.95 -2.30
CA LYS A 144 -9.59 -23.74 -3.11
C LYS A 144 -9.56 -22.45 -2.32
N THR A 145 -10.07 -22.47 -1.09
CA THR A 145 -10.31 -21.31 -0.24
C THR A 145 -9.76 -21.56 1.17
N THR A 146 -9.34 -20.50 1.85
CA THR A 146 -9.06 -20.48 3.29
C THR A 146 -9.54 -19.15 3.87
N TRP A 147 -9.63 -19.07 5.20
CA TRP A 147 -9.93 -17.82 5.89
C TRP A 147 -9.02 -17.63 7.09
N LEU A 148 -8.79 -16.39 7.47
CA LEU A 148 -7.93 -16.01 8.57
C LEU A 148 -8.65 -14.96 9.41
N ARG A 149 -8.45 -15.00 10.73
CA ARG A 149 -8.75 -13.83 11.58
C ARG A 149 -7.76 -12.71 11.26
N SER A 150 -8.23 -11.47 11.36
CA SER A 150 -7.45 -10.29 11.01
C SER A 150 -7.69 -9.16 12.00
N PRO A 151 -6.65 -8.42 12.39
CA PRO A 151 -6.80 -7.13 13.04
C PRO A 151 -7.60 -6.13 12.19
N CYS A 152 -7.86 -4.94 12.77
CA CYS A 152 -8.61 -3.86 12.12
C CYS A 152 -8.20 -3.60 10.67
N LEU A 153 -9.15 -3.75 9.74
CA LEU A 153 -8.97 -3.50 8.30
C LEU A 153 -9.21 -2.02 7.90
N GLY A 154 -9.37 -1.12 8.87
CA GLY A 154 -9.70 0.30 8.64
C GLY A 154 -11.07 0.55 8.00
N GLN A 155 -11.98 -0.42 8.10
CA GLN A 155 -13.37 -0.37 7.63
C GLN A 155 -14.36 -0.22 8.79
N CYS A 156 -13.95 0.43 9.89
CA CYS A 156 -14.76 0.53 11.10
C CYS A 156 -16.10 1.28 10.90
N ASP A 157 -16.15 2.21 9.95
CA ASP A 157 -17.37 2.89 9.50
C ASP A 157 -18.33 1.98 8.71
N ARG A 158 -17.89 0.77 8.35
CA ARG A 158 -18.63 -0.19 7.51
C ARG A 158 -18.63 -1.60 8.11
N ALA A 159 -18.36 -1.71 9.41
CA ALA A 159 -18.34 -2.98 10.14
C ALA A 159 -19.69 -3.75 10.02
N PRO A 160 -19.67 -5.10 10.05
CA PRO A 160 -18.48 -5.96 10.06
C PRO A 160 -17.81 -6.00 8.69
N ALA A 161 -16.50 -6.25 8.68
CA ALA A 161 -15.68 -6.20 7.47
C ALA A 161 -14.78 -7.43 7.30
N ALA A 162 -14.47 -7.76 6.05
CA ALA A 162 -13.47 -8.73 5.66
C ALA A 162 -12.65 -8.22 4.47
N LEU A 163 -11.53 -8.85 4.17
CA LEU A 163 -10.69 -8.56 3.00
C LEU A 163 -10.48 -9.84 2.21
N LEU A 164 -10.98 -9.87 0.98
CA LEU A 164 -10.79 -10.97 0.04
C LEU A 164 -9.51 -10.76 -0.76
N SER A 165 -8.59 -11.70 -0.66
CA SER A 165 -7.37 -11.78 -1.46
C SER A 165 -7.45 -12.97 -2.42
N ILE A 166 -7.22 -12.72 -3.70
CA ILE A 166 -7.18 -13.73 -4.75
C ILE A 166 -5.84 -13.62 -5.46
N ALA A 167 -5.03 -14.66 -5.35
CA ALA A 167 -3.80 -14.80 -6.10
C ALA A 167 -4.03 -15.41 -7.49
N GLY A 168 -3.20 -15.03 -8.45
CA GLY A 168 -3.24 -15.58 -9.81
C GLY A 168 -2.64 -14.65 -10.86
N ASP A 169 -3.00 -14.85 -12.13
CA ASP A 169 -2.55 -13.99 -13.25
C ASP A 169 -3.09 -12.56 -13.13
N THR A 170 -4.29 -12.42 -12.56
CA THR A 170 -4.92 -11.14 -12.25
C THR A 170 -5.21 -11.12 -10.75
N PRO A 171 -4.21 -10.74 -9.92
CA PRO A 171 -4.41 -10.69 -8.49
C PRO A 171 -5.47 -9.65 -8.13
N HIS A 172 -6.30 -9.97 -7.16
CA HIS A 172 -7.41 -9.12 -6.74
C HIS A 172 -7.46 -9.02 -5.23
N LEU A 173 -7.66 -7.81 -4.72
CA LEU A 173 -7.78 -7.53 -3.30
C LEU A 173 -8.96 -6.61 -3.08
N GLU A 174 -9.94 -7.03 -2.28
CA GLU A 174 -11.22 -6.34 -2.16
C GLU A 174 -11.72 -6.33 -0.70
N PRO A 175 -12.02 -5.15 -0.14
CA PRO A 175 -12.72 -5.05 1.13
C PRO A 175 -14.18 -5.45 0.94
N ILE A 176 -14.65 -6.35 1.78
CA ILE A 176 -16.05 -6.76 1.90
C ILE A 176 -16.60 -6.06 3.13
N THR A 177 -17.67 -5.29 2.99
CA THR A 177 -18.22 -4.46 4.07
C THR A 177 -19.74 -4.48 4.09
N LYS A 178 -20.35 -4.04 5.20
CA LYS A 178 -21.82 -4.01 5.39
C LYS A 178 -22.47 -5.35 5.04
N VAL A 179 -21.96 -6.40 5.65
CA VAL A 179 -22.54 -7.74 5.59
C VAL A 179 -23.83 -7.76 6.42
N ASP A 180 -24.87 -7.06 5.96
CA ASP A 180 -26.23 -7.21 6.50
C ASP A 180 -27.33 -6.69 5.55
N ASN A 181 -27.99 -7.65 4.89
CA ASN A 181 -29.40 -7.67 4.50
C ASN A 181 -29.79 -9.15 4.24
N GLY A 182 -29.32 -10.05 5.10
CA GLY A 182 -29.62 -11.49 5.04
C GLY A 182 -28.49 -12.42 4.57
N THR A 183 -27.28 -11.92 4.30
CA THR A 183 -26.12 -12.76 3.95
C THR A 183 -25.00 -12.58 4.96
N THR A 184 -24.68 -13.61 5.75
CA THR A 184 -23.56 -13.61 6.70
C THR A 184 -22.21 -13.75 5.99
N ILE A 185 -21.09 -13.48 6.67
CA ILE A 185 -19.75 -13.75 6.13
C ILE A 185 -19.65 -15.23 5.71
N ALA A 186 -20.26 -16.14 6.47
CA ALA A 186 -20.28 -17.57 6.16
C ALA A 186 -21.04 -17.91 4.86
N GLU A 187 -22.12 -17.19 4.57
CA GLU A 187 -22.85 -17.35 3.30
C GLU A 187 -22.04 -16.80 2.12
N LEU A 188 -21.40 -15.64 2.28
CA LEU A 188 -20.50 -15.09 1.27
C LEU A 188 -19.34 -16.05 0.97
N MET A 189 -18.78 -16.68 2.01
CA MET A 189 -17.73 -17.69 1.87
C MET A 189 -18.21 -18.92 1.10
N THR A 190 -19.43 -19.37 1.35
CA THR A 190 -20.05 -20.48 0.62
C THR A 190 -20.26 -20.10 -0.86
N GLU A 191 -20.69 -18.87 -1.13
CA GLU A 191 -20.88 -18.40 -2.50
C GLU A 191 -19.54 -18.25 -3.24
N LEU A 192 -18.49 -17.72 -2.60
CA LEU A 192 -17.14 -17.61 -3.19
C LEU A 192 -16.52 -18.97 -3.56
N GLU A 193 -16.96 -20.07 -2.96
CA GLU A 193 -16.59 -21.43 -3.39
C GLU A 193 -17.34 -21.88 -4.65
N ARG A 194 -18.56 -21.37 -4.84
CA ARG A 194 -19.50 -21.79 -5.89
C ARG A 194 -19.37 -20.97 -7.17
N THR A 195 -19.03 -19.69 -7.07
CA THR A 195 -18.91 -18.77 -8.22
C THR A 195 -17.47 -18.45 -8.61
N GLN A 196 -17.28 -18.14 -9.90
CA GLN A 196 -16.12 -17.37 -10.34
C GLN A 196 -16.32 -15.92 -9.87
N PRO A 197 -15.28 -15.26 -9.33
CA PRO A 197 -15.41 -13.90 -8.79
C PRO A 197 -15.77 -12.94 -9.94
N GLN A 198 -17.06 -12.64 -10.07
CA GLN A 198 -17.56 -11.54 -10.88
C GLN A 198 -18.42 -10.68 -9.97
N THR A 199 -17.78 -9.85 -9.16
CA THR A 199 -18.48 -8.76 -8.50
C THR A 199 -17.46 -7.70 -8.12
N ARG A 200 -17.41 -6.63 -8.91
CA ARG A 200 -16.94 -5.33 -8.40
C ARG A 200 -18.06 -4.85 -7.47
N VAL A 201 -17.95 -5.07 -6.17
CA VAL A 201 -18.85 -4.35 -5.27
C VAL A 201 -18.28 -2.93 -5.21
N HIS A 202 -18.98 -1.98 -5.84
CA HIS A 202 -18.64 -0.57 -5.67
C HIS A 202 -18.59 -0.28 -4.18
N ALA A 203 -17.43 0.20 -3.70
CA ALA A 203 -17.33 0.71 -2.34
C ALA A 203 -18.48 1.73 -2.16
N PRO A 204 -19.33 1.56 -1.15
CA PRO A 204 -20.47 2.44 -0.97
C PRO A 204 -19.96 3.87 -0.86
N ALA A 205 -20.68 4.81 -1.49
CA ALA A 205 -20.35 6.23 -1.42
C ALA A 205 -20.11 6.64 0.05
N VAL A 206 -19.05 7.39 0.30
CA VAL A 206 -18.75 7.90 1.64
C VAL A 206 -19.89 8.82 2.07
N VAL A 207 -20.58 8.45 3.15
CA VAL A 207 -21.61 9.29 3.76
C VAL A 207 -20.95 10.09 4.87
N LEU A 208 -20.74 11.38 4.61
CA LEU A 208 -20.26 12.30 5.64
C LEU A 208 -21.45 12.89 6.40
N SER A 209 -21.65 12.48 7.65
CA SER A 209 -22.68 13.07 8.52
C SER A 209 -22.48 14.58 8.70
N GLN A 210 -21.22 15.05 8.63
CA GLN A 210 -20.85 16.47 8.76
C GLN A 210 -20.82 17.23 7.43
N HIS A 211 -21.33 16.71 6.31
CA HIS A 211 -21.17 17.32 4.97
C HIS A 211 -21.65 18.79 4.86
N GLN A 212 -22.49 19.28 5.78
CA GLN A 212 -22.97 20.66 5.80
C GLN A 212 -22.16 21.59 6.72
N ASP A 213 -21.15 21.08 7.43
CA ASP A 213 -20.34 21.89 8.35
C ASP A 213 -19.35 22.80 7.58
N PRO A 214 -19.52 24.14 7.61
CA PRO A 214 -18.61 25.06 6.93
C PRO A 214 -17.20 25.08 7.54
N GLY A 215 -17.00 24.50 8.73
CA GLY A 215 -15.72 24.35 9.41
C GLY A 215 -14.83 23.26 8.83
N LEU A 216 -15.35 22.40 7.93
CA LEU A 216 -14.55 21.35 7.30
C LEU A 216 -13.38 21.94 6.50
N ARG A 217 -12.17 21.45 6.79
CA ARG A 217 -10.95 21.83 6.07
C ARG A 217 -10.46 20.72 5.15
N LEU A 218 -10.15 19.55 5.72
CA LEU A 218 -9.64 18.41 4.97
C LEU A 218 -10.74 17.67 4.21
N LEU A 219 -11.96 17.64 4.76
CA LEU A 219 -13.09 16.88 4.19
C LEU A 219 -13.97 17.72 3.23
N ARG A 220 -13.66 19.00 3.03
CA ARG A 220 -14.54 19.96 2.32
C ARG A 220 -14.84 19.61 0.86
N ARG A 221 -14.02 18.78 0.22
CA ARG A 221 -14.18 18.36 -1.19
C ARG A 221 -14.82 16.99 -1.32
N ILE A 222 -14.86 16.21 -0.24
CA ILE A 222 -15.39 14.86 -0.27
C ILE A 222 -16.88 14.92 -0.61
N ALA A 223 -17.33 14.02 -1.49
CA ALA A 223 -18.66 14.00 -2.10
C ALA A 223 -19.01 15.21 -3.01
N HIS A 224 -18.07 16.15 -3.23
CA HIS A 224 -18.25 17.29 -4.12
C HIS A 224 -17.37 17.23 -5.39
N VAL A 225 -16.28 16.46 -5.35
CA VAL A 225 -15.38 16.26 -6.49
C VAL A 225 -15.29 14.77 -6.82
N THR A 226 -15.08 14.43 -8.09
CA THR A 226 -14.74 13.06 -8.48
C THR A 226 -13.30 12.76 -8.05
N PRO A 227 -13.05 11.78 -7.15
CA PRO A 227 -11.72 11.57 -6.57
C PRO A 227 -10.63 11.24 -7.60
N THR A 228 -11.02 10.69 -8.75
CA THR A 228 -10.14 10.29 -9.85
C THR A 228 -9.95 11.37 -10.92
N SER A 229 -10.56 12.55 -10.77
CA SER A 229 -10.50 13.64 -11.75
C SER A 229 -9.57 14.77 -11.29
N LEU A 230 -8.42 14.92 -11.97
CA LEU A 230 -7.54 16.07 -11.76
C LEU A 230 -8.23 17.40 -12.12
N GLU A 231 -9.15 17.38 -13.08
CA GLU A 231 -9.91 18.55 -13.50
C GLU A 231 -10.86 19.02 -12.40
N ASP A 232 -11.66 18.11 -11.82
CA ASP A 232 -12.56 18.43 -10.70
C ASP A 232 -11.76 18.97 -9.50
N TYR A 233 -10.61 18.36 -9.21
CA TYR A 233 -9.71 18.82 -8.16
C TYR A 233 -9.26 20.28 -8.40
N ARG A 234 -8.84 20.61 -9.63
CA ARG A 234 -8.44 21.97 -10.01
C ARG A 234 -9.61 22.95 -9.98
N ALA A 235 -10.78 22.56 -10.47
CA ALA A 235 -11.99 23.38 -10.44
C ALA A 235 -12.40 23.72 -9.00
N ALA A 236 -12.17 22.81 -8.05
CA ALA A 236 -12.35 23.03 -6.61
C ALA A 236 -11.17 23.75 -5.92
N GLY A 237 -10.28 24.40 -6.68
CA GLY A 237 -9.16 25.20 -6.16
C GLY A 237 -7.89 24.39 -5.87
N GLY A 238 -7.80 23.14 -6.32
CA GLY A 238 -6.59 22.33 -6.26
C GLY A 238 -5.39 22.97 -6.95
N TYR A 239 -4.19 22.70 -6.41
CA TYR A 239 -2.91 23.29 -6.84
C TYR A 239 -2.77 24.80 -6.67
N ALA A 240 -3.78 25.50 -6.12
CA ALA A 240 -3.64 26.90 -5.75
C ALA A 240 -2.66 27.07 -4.57
N ALA A 241 -2.64 26.14 -3.62
CA ALA A 241 -1.71 26.19 -2.49
C ALA A 241 -0.28 25.91 -2.95
N LEU A 242 -0.08 24.96 -3.87
CA LEU A 242 1.25 24.72 -4.46
C LEU A 242 1.79 25.95 -5.20
N ARG A 243 0.97 26.61 -6.03
CA ARG A 243 1.38 27.86 -6.71
C ARG A 243 1.78 28.94 -5.71
N ARG A 244 1.02 29.13 -4.63
CA ARG A 244 1.37 30.06 -3.54
C ARG A 244 2.67 29.66 -2.85
N ALA A 245 2.84 28.37 -2.54
CA ALA A 245 4.03 27.84 -1.87
C ALA A 245 5.30 28.10 -2.69
N ILE A 246 5.25 27.88 -4.01
CA ILE A 246 6.37 28.20 -4.92
C ILE A 246 6.71 29.70 -4.85
N GLY A 247 5.71 30.59 -4.88
CA GLY A 247 5.92 32.04 -4.79
C GLY A 247 6.49 32.50 -3.44
N LEU A 248 6.17 31.81 -2.35
CA LEU A 248 6.73 32.08 -1.01
C LEU A 248 8.15 31.54 -0.84
N GLY A 249 8.50 30.48 -1.57
CA GLY A 249 9.74 29.73 -1.40
C GLY A 249 9.79 28.91 -0.09
N PRO A 250 10.83 28.07 0.08
CA PRO A 250 10.91 27.11 1.19
C PRO A 250 10.77 27.74 2.59
N ALA A 251 11.52 28.81 2.85
CA ALA A 251 11.49 29.52 4.13
C ALA A 251 10.12 30.17 4.42
N GLY A 252 9.46 30.71 3.38
CA GLY A 252 8.12 31.28 3.52
C GLY A 252 7.08 30.23 3.87
N VAL A 253 7.16 29.04 3.27
CA VAL A 253 6.27 27.90 3.61
C VAL A 253 6.47 27.44 5.05
N ILE A 254 7.72 27.32 5.52
CA ILE A 254 8.03 26.98 6.91
C ILE A 254 7.49 28.05 7.88
N GLY A 255 7.61 29.33 7.52
CA GLY A 255 7.05 30.45 8.28
C GLY A 255 5.53 30.35 8.44
N GLU A 256 4.81 30.09 7.36
CA GLU A 256 3.34 29.91 7.37
C GLU A 256 2.91 28.72 8.25
N LEU A 257 3.60 27.58 8.16
CA LEU A 257 3.30 26.40 8.97
C LEU A 257 3.58 26.62 10.47
N THR A 258 4.63 27.39 10.77
CA THR A 258 4.97 27.75 12.14
C THR A 258 3.91 28.69 12.71
N ALA A 259 3.49 29.70 11.94
CA ALA A 259 2.42 30.62 12.32
C ALA A 259 1.07 29.92 12.49
N SER A 260 0.78 28.89 11.70
CA SER A 260 -0.46 28.11 11.81
C SER A 260 -0.51 27.20 13.04
N LYS A 261 0.61 27.00 13.74
CA LYS A 261 0.75 26.09 14.88
C LYS A 261 0.28 24.67 14.56
N LEU A 262 0.51 24.22 13.33
CA LEU A 262 0.12 22.87 12.93
C LEU A 262 0.92 21.83 13.72
N MET A 263 0.21 20.86 14.27
CA MET A 263 0.78 19.74 15.02
C MET A 263 0.56 18.45 14.24
N GLY A 264 1.49 17.49 14.40
CA GLY A 264 1.37 16.17 13.81
C GLY A 264 0.05 15.48 14.17
N ARG A 265 -0.64 14.94 13.16
CA ARG A 265 -1.97 14.30 13.30
C ARG A 265 -1.93 12.78 13.47
N GLY A 266 -0.74 12.20 13.59
CA GLY A 266 -0.53 10.77 13.88
C GLY A 266 -0.38 10.44 15.36
N GLY A 267 -0.94 11.25 16.26
CA GLY A 267 -0.94 11.00 17.71
C GLY A 267 0.16 11.72 18.52
N ALA A 268 1.40 11.77 18.03
CA ALA A 268 2.53 12.37 18.79
C ALA A 268 2.46 13.91 18.95
N ALA A 269 1.62 14.59 18.17
CA ALA A 269 1.39 16.03 18.24
C ALA A 269 2.67 16.91 18.23
N PHE A 270 3.72 16.51 17.50
CA PHE A 270 4.93 17.33 17.38
C PHE A 270 4.70 18.53 16.42
N PRO A 271 5.23 19.73 16.68
CA PRO A 271 5.08 20.89 15.79
C PRO A 271 5.63 20.63 14.39
N THR A 272 4.76 20.72 13.37
CA THR A 272 5.11 20.38 12.00
C THR A 272 6.16 21.33 11.41
N GLY A 273 6.02 22.64 11.67
CA GLY A 273 6.98 23.66 11.20
C GLY A 273 8.42 23.39 11.69
N ARG A 274 8.58 23.08 12.99
CA ARG A 274 9.91 22.74 13.56
C ARG A 274 10.51 21.48 12.95
N LYS A 275 9.68 20.47 12.64
CA LYS A 275 10.15 19.24 12.00
C LYS A 275 10.67 19.52 10.59
N TRP A 276 9.94 20.33 9.81
CA TRP A 276 10.32 20.65 8.44
C TRP A 276 11.53 21.57 8.39
N GLU A 277 11.64 22.53 9.30
CA GLU A 277 12.82 23.39 9.46
C GLU A 277 14.09 22.56 9.76
N ALA A 278 13.99 21.59 10.66
CA ALA A 278 15.11 20.71 10.98
C ALA A 278 15.59 19.90 9.76
N VAL A 279 14.66 19.38 8.96
CA VAL A 279 15.01 18.67 7.71
C VAL A 279 15.62 19.62 6.69
N ALA A 280 15.04 20.82 6.51
CA ALA A 280 15.54 21.81 5.56
C ALA A 280 16.96 22.29 5.88
N GLY A 281 17.34 22.31 7.17
CA GLY A 281 18.67 22.70 7.63
C GLY A 281 19.75 21.63 7.53
N GLU A 282 19.39 20.38 7.20
CA GLU A 282 20.36 19.28 7.08
C GLU A 282 21.17 19.41 5.78
N PRO A 283 22.52 19.41 5.83
CA PRO A 283 23.35 19.49 4.62
C PRO A 283 23.43 18.16 3.85
N ALA A 284 23.20 17.02 4.50
CA ALA A 284 23.32 15.71 3.88
C ALA A 284 22.19 15.45 2.86
N ARG A 285 22.56 15.12 1.62
CA ARG A 285 21.61 14.83 0.53
C ARG A 285 21.68 13.36 0.11
N PRO A 286 20.59 12.81 -0.48
CA PRO A 286 19.28 13.44 -0.72
C PRO A 286 18.36 13.48 0.52
N HIS A 287 17.39 14.38 0.51
CA HIS A 287 16.30 14.42 1.51
C HIS A 287 15.08 13.64 0.99
N TYR A 288 14.48 12.85 1.88
CA TYR A 288 13.29 12.06 1.57
C TYR A 288 12.08 12.54 2.36
N LEU A 289 10.91 12.49 1.73
CA LEU A 289 9.64 12.70 2.40
C LEU A 289 8.88 11.37 2.52
N VAL A 290 8.56 10.93 3.73
CA VAL A 290 7.74 9.73 3.92
C VAL A 290 6.37 10.12 4.46
N CYS A 291 5.32 9.82 3.68
CA CYS A 291 3.93 9.83 4.12
C CYS A 291 3.61 8.46 4.73
N ASN A 292 3.34 8.45 6.04
CA ASN A 292 2.85 7.28 6.73
C ASN A 292 1.34 7.17 6.49
N ALA A 293 0.95 6.19 5.67
CA ALA A 293 -0.43 5.83 5.35
C ALA A 293 -0.74 4.39 5.80
N ASP A 294 -0.09 3.93 6.88
CA ASP A 294 -0.29 2.61 7.46
C ASP A 294 -1.56 2.54 8.31
N GLU A 295 -2.02 3.67 8.89
CA GLU A 295 -3.26 3.83 9.70
C GLU A 295 -3.66 2.55 10.44
N SER A 296 -2.77 2.07 11.32
CA SER A 296 -2.86 0.76 11.95
C SER A 296 -3.62 0.76 13.27
N GLU A 297 -3.89 1.94 13.87
CA GLU A 297 -4.70 2.03 15.08
C GLU A 297 -6.16 1.57 14.85
N PRO A 298 -6.66 0.59 15.63
CA PRO A 298 -8.05 0.15 15.53
C PRO A 298 -9.04 1.31 15.71
N GLY A 299 -10.09 1.35 14.88
CA GLY A 299 -11.09 2.42 14.90
C GLY A 299 -10.72 3.66 14.08
N THR A 300 -9.51 3.74 13.53
CA THR A 300 -9.11 4.85 12.66
C THR A 300 -9.34 4.52 11.18
N PHE A 301 -9.87 5.51 10.45
CA PHE A 301 -10.15 5.43 9.00
C PHE A 301 -10.11 6.83 8.34
N LYS A 302 -9.58 7.83 9.07
CA LYS A 302 -9.55 9.23 8.60
C LYS A 302 -8.63 9.39 7.39
N ASP A 303 -7.50 8.68 7.39
CA ASP A 303 -6.50 8.76 6.33
C ASP A 303 -7.00 7.97 5.11
N ARG A 304 -7.61 6.80 5.34
CA ARG A 304 -8.32 6.05 4.29
C ARG A 304 -9.29 6.95 3.52
N ILE A 305 -10.14 7.68 4.22
CA ILE A 305 -11.15 8.56 3.61
C ILE A 305 -10.48 9.66 2.79
N LEU A 306 -9.39 10.28 3.25
CA LEU A 306 -8.67 11.30 2.48
C LEU A 306 -8.01 10.70 1.23
N MET A 307 -7.38 9.54 1.34
CA MET A 307 -6.71 8.88 0.21
C MET A 307 -7.70 8.31 -0.81
N GLU A 308 -8.85 7.82 -0.36
CA GLU A 308 -9.92 7.39 -1.25
C GLU A 308 -10.57 8.61 -1.90
N GLU A 309 -11.00 9.62 -1.15
CA GLU A 309 -11.94 10.64 -1.66
C GLU A 309 -11.28 11.94 -2.15
N ASP A 310 -10.02 12.22 -1.78
CA ASP A 310 -9.30 13.42 -2.20
C ASP A 310 -7.78 13.15 -2.41
N PRO A 311 -7.39 12.14 -3.21
CA PRO A 311 -5.99 11.70 -3.34
C PRO A 311 -5.05 12.80 -3.85
N PHE A 312 -5.53 13.69 -4.72
CA PHE A 312 -4.73 14.81 -5.24
C PHE A 312 -4.33 15.80 -4.15
N ALA A 313 -5.13 15.96 -3.10
CA ALA A 313 -4.76 16.82 -1.97
C ALA A 313 -3.54 16.29 -1.21
N LEU A 314 -3.41 14.96 -1.09
CA LEU A 314 -2.22 14.36 -0.50
C LEU A 314 -1.00 14.57 -1.39
N VAL A 315 -1.13 14.34 -2.69
CA VAL A 315 -0.06 14.57 -3.68
C VAL A 315 0.41 16.02 -3.68
N GLU A 316 -0.52 16.99 -3.72
CA GLU A 316 -0.20 18.41 -3.64
C GLU A 316 0.50 18.76 -2.32
N SER A 317 -0.02 18.26 -1.19
CA SER A 317 0.55 18.53 0.13
C SER A 317 1.96 17.97 0.28
N MET A 318 2.23 16.78 -0.26
CA MET A 318 3.58 16.21 -0.29
C MET A 318 4.53 17.04 -1.16
N THR A 319 4.05 17.58 -2.28
CA THR A 319 4.85 18.45 -3.14
C THR A 319 5.21 19.77 -2.44
N ILE A 320 4.27 20.36 -1.69
CA ILE A 320 4.53 21.52 -0.84
C ILE A 320 5.53 21.19 0.28
N ALA A 321 5.39 20.02 0.90
CA ALA A 321 6.33 19.55 1.92
C ALA A 321 7.73 19.34 1.38
N ALA A 322 7.84 18.78 0.17
CA ALA A 322 9.11 18.61 -0.52
C ALA A 322 9.78 19.93 -0.85
N LEU A 323 9.02 20.95 -1.28
CA LEU A 323 9.54 22.30 -1.48
C LEU A 323 10.13 22.86 -0.18
N ALA A 324 9.41 22.73 0.94
CA ALA A 324 9.84 23.27 2.22
C ALA A 324 11.05 22.53 2.81
N GLY A 325 11.04 21.20 2.78
CA GLY A 325 12.11 20.35 3.30
C GLY A 325 13.28 20.13 2.33
N GLY A 326 13.16 20.62 1.10
CA GLY A 326 14.12 20.37 0.03
C GLY A 326 14.23 18.91 -0.39
N CYS A 327 13.15 18.13 -0.31
CA CYS A 327 13.15 16.70 -0.62
C CYS A 327 13.12 16.44 -2.14
N GLU A 328 13.92 15.48 -2.61
CA GLU A 328 13.91 15.08 -4.03
C GLU A 328 12.98 13.90 -4.32
N LEU A 329 12.71 13.05 -3.32
CA LEU A 329 11.87 11.87 -3.49
C LEU A 329 10.94 11.65 -2.30
N GLY A 330 9.68 11.36 -2.60
CA GLY A 330 8.63 11.05 -1.65
C GLY A 330 8.25 9.58 -1.69
N TYR A 331 7.93 9.01 -0.53
CA TYR A 331 7.31 7.69 -0.41
C TYR A 331 5.97 7.82 0.29
N ILE A 332 4.91 7.27 -0.31
CA ILE A 332 3.68 6.97 0.41
C ILE A 332 3.75 5.50 0.80
N TYR A 333 3.92 5.21 2.09
CA TYR A 333 3.84 3.84 2.62
C TYR A 333 2.40 3.58 3.03
N ILE A 334 1.65 2.89 2.18
CA ILE A 334 0.24 2.58 2.37
C ILE A 334 0.08 1.13 2.84
N ARG A 335 -0.76 0.91 3.85
CA ARG A 335 -1.05 -0.46 4.33
C ARG A 335 -1.64 -1.36 3.23
N GLY A 336 -1.45 -2.66 3.39
CA GLY A 336 -1.87 -3.65 2.39
C GLY A 336 -3.38 -3.75 2.20
N GLU A 337 -4.14 -3.40 3.23
CA GLU A 337 -5.59 -3.56 3.36
C GLU A 337 -6.39 -2.44 2.71
N TYR A 338 -5.73 -1.43 2.12
CA TYR A 338 -6.35 -0.29 1.44
C TYR A 338 -6.19 -0.33 -0.10
N PRO A 339 -6.74 -1.34 -0.80
CA PRO A 339 -6.56 -1.47 -2.24
C PRO A 339 -7.15 -0.30 -3.03
N LEU A 340 -8.32 0.23 -2.63
CA LEU A 340 -8.97 1.36 -3.31
C LEU A 340 -8.17 2.66 -3.17
N ALA A 341 -7.71 2.99 -1.95
CA ALA A 341 -6.86 4.14 -1.73
C ALA A 341 -5.55 4.03 -2.53
N ARG A 342 -4.94 2.84 -2.57
CA ARG A 342 -3.74 2.57 -3.38
C ARG A 342 -4.00 2.81 -4.87
N GLU A 343 -5.10 2.30 -5.40
CA GLU A 343 -5.50 2.51 -6.80
C GLU A 343 -5.70 4.00 -7.12
N ARG A 344 -6.48 4.71 -6.31
CA ARG A 344 -6.78 6.13 -6.51
C ARG A 344 -5.53 7.01 -6.36
N LEU A 345 -4.65 6.72 -5.40
CA LEU A 345 -3.37 7.40 -5.26
C LEU A 345 -2.43 7.12 -6.44
N ALA A 346 -2.33 5.87 -6.90
CA ALA A 346 -1.53 5.54 -8.08
C ALA A 346 -2.02 6.32 -9.32
N GLY A 347 -3.34 6.38 -9.51
CA GLY A 347 -3.96 7.19 -10.56
C GLY A 347 -3.68 8.69 -10.42
N ALA A 348 -3.81 9.24 -9.20
CA ALA A 348 -3.54 10.65 -8.93
C ALA A 348 -2.07 11.03 -9.13
N ILE A 349 -1.14 10.19 -8.69
CA ILE A 349 0.31 10.35 -8.92
C ILE A 349 0.61 10.34 -10.42
N GLY A 350 0.03 9.39 -11.18
CA GLY A 350 0.18 9.32 -12.64
C GLY A 350 -0.29 10.59 -13.33
N GLN A 351 -1.54 11.00 -13.06
CA GLN A 351 -2.11 12.23 -13.63
C GLN A 351 -1.33 13.50 -13.23
N ALA A 352 -0.85 13.58 -11.99
CA ALA A 352 -0.03 14.70 -11.53
C ALA A 352 1.33 14.74 -12.27
N ARG A 353 1.96 13.59 -12.48
CA ARG A 353 3.22 13.48 -13.24
C ARG A 353 3.02 13.91 -14.70
N ASP A 354 1.98 13.40 -15.36
CA ASP A 354 1.65 13.74 -16.76
C ASP A 354 1.33 15.23 -16.93
N ALA A 355 0.76 15.86 -15.90
CA ALA A 355 0.43 17.27 -15.90
C ALA A 355 1.57 18.21 -15.44
N GLY A 356 2.79 17.70 -15.23
CA GLY A 356 3.95 18.50 -14.79
C GLY A 356 3.84 19.02 -13.36
N LEU A 357 3.06 18.33 -12.52
CA LEU A 357 2.85 18.62 -11.09
C LEU A 357 3.74 17.75 -10.18
N LEU A 358 4.42 16.75 -10.76
CA LEU A 358 5.48 15.93 -10.17
C LEU A 358 6.60 15.77 -11.21
N GLY A 359 7.76 15.28 -10.78
CA GLY A 359 8.94 15.11 -11.62
C GLY A 359 9.84 16.34 -11.59
N SER A 360 10.42 16.70 -12.75
CA SER A 360 11.36 17.81 -12.87
C SER A 360 10.67 19.11 -13.28
N GLY A 361 11.10 20.23 -12.70
CA GLY A 361 10.66 21.56 -13.10
C GLY A 361 9.17 21.83 -12.84
N ILE A 362 8.67 21.40 -11.68
CA ILE A 362 7.24 21.44 -11.34
C ILE A 362 6.70 22.86 -11.50
N LEU A 363 5.63 23.01 -12.30
CA LEU A 363 5.03 24.31 -12.67
C LEU A 363 6.01 25.34 -13.24
N GLY A 364 7.07 24.90 -13.92
CA GLY A 364 8.12 25.77 -14.48
C GLY A 364 9.07 26.36 -13.43
N SER A 365 9.05 25.84 -12.21
CA SER A 365 9.96 26.26 -11.13
C SER A 365 11.25 25.43 -11.12
N ALA A 366 12.16 25.71 -10.17
CA ALA A 366 13.34 24.88 -9.93
C ALA A 366 13.05 23.62 -9.08
N LEU A 367 11.81 23.42 -8.63
CA LEU A 367 11.43 22.29 -7.79
C LEU A 367 11.42 20.98 -8.60
N ASN A 368 12.17 20.00 -8.11
CA ASN A 368 12.15 18.62 -8.60
C ASN A 368 11.68 17.73 -7.45
N PHE A 369 10.61 16.98 -7.65
CA PHE A 369 10.08 16.06 -6.64
C PHE A 369 9.20 15.00 -7.30
N ASP A 370 9.43 13.73 -7.00
CA ASP A 370 8.56 12.64 -7.42
C ASP A 370 8.10 11.81 -6.22
N ILE A 371 7.06 10.99 -6.42
CA ILE A 371 6.45 10.16 -5.40
C ILE A 371 6.42 8.70 -5.86
N GLU A 372 6.93 7.83 -4.99
CA GLU A 372 6.75 6.38 -5.07
C GLU A 372 5.68 5.90 -4.08
N LEU A 373 4.81 5.01 -4.54
CA LEU A 373 3.80 4.35 -3.70
C LEU A 373 4.34 2.97 -3.28
N ARG A 374 4.44 2.73 -1.98
CA ARG A 374 4.90 1.47 -1.39
C ARG A 374 3.76 0.82 -0.61
N ARG A 375 3.42 -0.41 -0.96
CA ARG A 375 2.40 -1.22 -0.28
C ARG A 375 3.03 -1.99 0.87
N GLY A 376 2.45 -1.90 2.05
CA GLY A 376 2.71 -2.75 3.21
C GLY A 376 1.98 -4.10 3.10
N ALA A 377 2.30 -5.03 4.01
CA ALA A 377 1.82 -6.41 3.92
C ALA A 377 1.15 -6.91 5.20
N GLY A 378 0.35 -6.08 5.88
CA GLY A 378 -0.30 -6.41 7.15
C GLY A 378 0.67 -6.18 8.28
#